data_AF-A0A8X7CDB0-F1
#
_entry.id   AF-A0A8X7CDB0-F1
#
_cell.length_a   1.000
_cell.length_b   1.000
_cell.length_c   1.000
_cell.angle_alpha   90.00
_cell.angle_beta   90.00
_cell.angle_gamma   90.00
#
_symmetry.space_group_name_H-M   'P 1'
#
loop_
_entity.id
_entity.type
_entity.pdbx_description
1 polymer ?
#
loop_
_entity_poly.entity_id
_entity_poly.type
_entity_poly.pdbx_seq_one_letter_code
_entity_poly.pdbx_strand_id
1 'polypeptide(L)' 'ICLHLLFNVTDISLHVDKELKPLSIIEHIPYYVWLLCGMWPFVVLPMNELIKYHEIKVNVRQQKRARLEFCTKLGMNSPF' A
#
# COMPACT_ATOMS: atom_id res chain seq x y z
N ILE A 1 -12.51 1.59 4.76
CA ILE A 1 -12.28 0.23 4.21
C ILE A 1 -12.40 -0.84 5.30
N CYS A 2 -11.56 -0.84 6.34
CA CYS A 2 -11.66 -1.86 7.41
C CYS A 2 -13.06 -1.94 8.05
N LEU A 3 -13.70 -0.82 8.37
CA LEU A 3 -15.08 -0.79 8.89
C LEU A 3 -16.13 -1.33 7.91
N HIS A 4 -16.01 -1.04 6.61
CA HIS A 4 -16.92 -1.56 5.58
C HIS A 4 -16.72 -3.06 5.34
N LEU A 5 -15.46 -3.54 5.41
CA LEU A 5 -15.14 -4.95 5.31
C LEU A 5 -15.65 -5.71 6.54
N LEU A 6 -15.47 -5.14 7.74
CA LEU A 6 -16.02 -5.70 8.97
C LEU A 6 -17.55 -5.78 8.91
N PHE A 7 -18.22 -4.72 8.48
CA PHE A 7 -19.68 -4.70 8.33
C PHE A 7 -20.17 -5.75 7.32
N ASN A 8 -19.50 -5.87 6.16
CA ASN A 8 -19.84 -6.89 5.16
C ASN A 8 -19.60 -8.32 5.67
N VAL A 9 -18.50 -8.55 6.39
CA VAL A 9 -18.19 -9.87 6.97
C VAL A 9 -19.22 -10.23 8.05
N THR A 10 -19.62 -9.27 8.88
CA THR A 10 -20.67 -9.51 9.89
C THR A 10 -22.02 -9.78 9.27
N ASP A 11 -22.37 -9.09 8.17
CA ASP A 11 -23.65 -9.25 7.48
C ASP A 11 -23.73 -10.61 6.76
N ILE A 12 -22.67 -10.99 6.04
CA ILE A 12 -22.55 -12.33 5.42
C ILE A 12 -22.57 -13.42 6.49
N SER A 13 -21.88 -13.23 7.61
CA SER A 13 -21.88 -14.20 8.72
C SER A 13 -23.23 -14.31 9.44
N LEU A 14 -24.11 -13.30 9.33
CA LEU A 14 -25.46 -13.30 9.89
C LEU A 14 -26.48 -13.92 8.93
N HIS A 15 -26.29 -13.75 7.61
CA HIS A 15 -27.24 -14.20 6.59
C HIS A 15 -26.91 -15.55 5.95
N VAL A 16 -25.66 -16.06 6.04
CA VAL A 16 -25.27 -17.34 5.45
C VAL A 16 -25.36 -18.46 6.50
N ASP A 17 -26.23 -19.45 6.23
CA ASP A 17 -26.30 -20.68 7.03
C ASP A 17 -24.96 -21.41 7.02
N LYS A 18 -24.54 -21.89 8.21
CA LYS A 18 -23.21 -22.49 8.48
C LYS A 18 -22.89 -23.76 7.69
N GLU A 19 -23.84 -24.31 6.94
CA GLU A 19 -23.76 -25.59 6.22
C GLU A 19 -23.49 -25.43 4.70
N LEU A 20 -23.36 -24.20 4.18
CA LEU A 20 -23.20 -24.00 2.74
C LEU A 20 -21.78 -24.28 2.22
N LYS A 21 -21.73 -24.98 1.07
CA LYS A 21 -20.51 -25.29 0.34
C LYS A 21 -19.79 -24.00 -0.12
N PRO A 22 -18.45 -23.96 -0.18
CA PRO A 22 -17.70 -22.73 -0.48
C PRO A 22 -18.03 -22.08 -1.84
N LEU A 23 -18.54 -22.84 -2.81
CA LEU A 23 -18.92 -22.33 -4.14
C LEU A 23 -20.19 -21.46 -4.11
N SER A 24 -21.16 -21.74 -3.23
CA SER A 24 -22.41 -20.96 -3.13
C SER A 24 -22.21 -19.62 -2.41
N ILE A 25 -21.12 -19.47 -1.66
CA ILE A 25 -20.78 -18.22 -0.97
C ILE A 25 -20.41 -17.14 -1.99
N ILE A 26 -19.71 -17.50 -3.06
CA ILE A 26 -19.27 -16.57 -4.12
C ILE A 26 -20.48 -15.93 -4.83
N GLU A 27 -21.55 -16.71 -5.04
CA GLU A 27 -22.79 -16.26 -5.66
C GLU A 27 -23.57 -15.27 -4.77
N HIS A 28 -23.39 -15.38 -3.45
CA HIS A 28 -24.02 -14.50 -2.48
C HIS A 28 -23.27 -13.17 -2.26
N ILE A 29 -22.04 -13.04 -2.78
CA ILE A 29 -21.26 -11.81 -2.64
C ILE A 29 -21.85 -10.76 -3.58
N PRO A 30 -22.27 -9.59 -3.06
CA PRO A 30 -22.90 -8.58 -3.87
C PRO A 30 -21.92 -7.92 -4.85
N TYR A 31 -22.41 -7.54 -6.03
CA TYR A 31 -21.61 -7.06 -7.16
C TYR A 31 -20.73 -5.85 -6.83
N TYR A 32 -21.16 -4.98 -5.91
CA TYR A 32 -20.37 -3.81 -5.50
C TYR A 32 -19.05 -4.18 -4.80
N VAL A 33 -18.98 -5.34 -4.13
CA VAL A 33 -17.75 -5.82 -3.47
C VAL A 33 -16.71 -6.21 -4.53
N TRP A 34 -17.16 -6.89 -5.60
CA TRP A 34 -16.31 -7.24 -6.73
C TRP A 34 -15.76 -6.01 -7.46
N LEU A 35 -16.62 -5.00 -7.70
CA LEU A 35 -16.18 -3.74 -8.28
C LEU A 35 -15.16 -3.03 -7.39
N LEU A 36 -15.40 -2.95 -6.08
CA LEU A 36 -14.51 -2.27 -5.16
C LEU A 36 -13.15 -2.98 -5.07
N CYS A 37 -13.15 -4.31 -4.97
CA CYS A 37 -11.92 -5.12 -5.03
C CYS A 37 -11.18 -4.96 -6.36
N GLY A 38 -11.90 -4.94 -7.49
CA GLY A 38 -11.31 -4.73 -8.81
C GLY A 38 -10.74 -3.32 -9.00
N MET A 39 -11.38 -2.30 -8.42
CA MET A 39 -10.93 -0.91 -8.47
C MET A 39 -9.77 -0.61 -7.51
N TRP A 40 -9.59 -1.42 -6.46
CA TRP A 40 -8.61 -1.17 -5.42
C TRP A 40 -7.14 -1.16 -5.91
N PRO A 41 -6.68 -2.11 -6.76
CA PRO A 41 -5.34 -2.06 -7.34
C PRO A 41 -5.06 -0.77 -8.11
N PHE A 42 -6.06 -0.22 -8.82
CA PHE A 42 -5.90 1.02 -9.58
C PHE A 42 -5.66 2.24 -8.70
N VAL A 43 -6.00 2.20 -7.42
CA VAL A 43 -5.70 3.26 -6.45
C VAL A 43 -4.37 2.99 -5.75
N VAL A 44 -4.15 1.76 -5.28
CA VAL A 44 -2.97 1.41 -4.48
C VAL A 44 -1.68 1.46 -5.31
N LEU A 45 -1.70 0.96 -6.54
CA LEU A 45 -0.52 0.93 -7.40
C LEU A 45 0.05 2.34 -7.67
N PRO A 46 -0.73 3.33 -8.17
CA PRO A 46 -0.19 4.66 -8.39
C PRO A 46 0.18 5.36 -7.07
N MET A 47 -0.58 5.17 -5.99
CA MET A 47 -0.20 5.74 -4.69
C MET A 47 1.17 5.23 -4.22
N ASN A 48 1.41 3.91 -4.29
CA ASN A 48 2.70 3.33 -3.93
C ASN A 48 3.83 3.84 -4.81
N GLU A 49 3.60 3.97 -6.12
CA GLU A 49 4.60 4.47 -7.04
C GLU A 49 4.93 5.95 -6.79
N LEU A 50 3.93 6.78 -6.50
CA LEU A 50 4.11 8.18 -6.13
C LEU A 50 4.92 8.35 -4.84
N ILE A 51 4.61 7.58 -3.81
CA ILE A 51 5.34 7.59 -2.54
C ILE A 51 6.79 7.16 -2.78
N LYS A 52 6.99 6.05 -3.50
CA LYS A 52 8.32 5.53 -3.82
C LYS A 52 9.16 6.53 -4.61
N TYR A 53 8.56 7.19 -5.59
CA TYR A 53 9.23 8.23 -6.37
C TYR A 53 9.66 9.40 -5.48
N HIS A 54 8.79 9.84 -4.58
CA HIS A 54 9.10 10.92 -3.65
C HIS A 54 10.24 10.55 -2.69
N GLU A 55 10.19 9.34 -2.14
CA GLU A 55 11.20 8.81 -1.24
C GLU A 55 12.58 8.71 -1.92
N ILE A 56 12.65 8.13 -3.13
CA ILE A 56 13.90 8.04 -3.90
C ILE A 56 14.47 9.44 -4.16
N LYS A 57 13.63 10.39 -4.57
CA LYS A 57 14.07 11.76 -4.85
C LYS A 57 14.68 12.44 -3.62
N VAL A 58 14.04 12.27 -2.46
CA VAL A 58 14.54 12.83 -1.19
C VAL A 58 15.84 12.13 -0.77
N ASN A 59 15.91 10.81 -0.89
CA ASN A 59 17.09 10.03 -0.54
C ASN A 59 18.30 10.40 -1.40
N VAL A 60 18.13 10.56 -2.72
CA VAL A 60 19.21 11.02 -3.63
C VAL A 60 19.72 12.40 -3.21
N ARG A 61 18.83 13.32 -2.80
CA ARG A 61 19.24 14.64 -2.30
C ARG A 61 20.03 14.52 -1.01
N GLN A 62 19.63 13.65 -0.09
CA GLN A 62 20.33 13.40 1.17
C GLN A 62 21.69 12.74 0.94
N GLN A 63 21.79 11.74 0.07
CA GLN A 63 23.06 11.12 -0.31
C GLN A 63 24.05 12.13 -0.91
N LYS A 64 23.57 13.03 -1.78
CA LYS A 64 24.41 14.11 -2.32
C LYS A 64 24.94 15.04 -1.22
N ARG A 65 24.10 15.41 -0.25
CA ARG A 65 24.51 16.22 0.91
C ARG A 65 25.51 15.48 1.81
N ALA A 66 25.23 14.22 2.13
CA ALA A 66 26.12 13.39 2.94
C ALA A 66 27.50 13.21 2.27
N ARG A 67 27.55 13.04 0.94
CA ARG A 67 28.80 12.98 0.19
C ARG A 67 29.59 14.30 0.27
N LEU A 68 28.91 15.45 0.14
CA LEU A 68 29.55 16.76 0.29
C LEU A 68 30.07 16.99 1.72
N GLU A 69 29.28 16.64 2.73
CA GLU A 69 29.67 16.73 4.15
C GLU A 69 30.86 15.82 4.48
N PHE A 70 30.92 14.62 3.88
CA PHE A 70 32.07 13.73 4.01
C PHE A 70 33.32 14.36 3.38
N CYS A 71 33.24 14.83 2.13
CA CYS A 71 34.36 15.49 1.45
C CYS A 71 34.86 16.73 2.20
N THR A 72 33.98 17.46 2.88
CA THR A 72 34.34 18.68 3.61
C THR A 72 34.84 18.42 5.04
N LYS A 73 34.44 17.32 5.69
CA LYS A 73 34.95 17.01 7.05
C LYS A 73 36.20 16.13 7.06
N LEU A 74 36.29 15.15 6.15
CA LEU A 74 37.45 14.27 6.01
C LEU A 74 38.46 14.76 4.96
N GLY A 75 38.00 15.39 3.88
CA GLY A 75 38.85 15.84 2.77
C GLY A 75 39.38 17.27 2.88
N MET A 76 38.87 18.12 3.78
CA MET A 76 39.40 19.50 3.97
C MET A 76 40.39 19.65 5.12
N ASN A 77 40.46 18.70 6.07
CA ASN A 77 41.40 18.75 7.20
C ASN A 77 42.65 17.87 7.02
N SER A 78 42.82 17.29 5.84
CA SER A 78 44.02 16.53 5.44
C SER A 78 44.49 17.08 4.09
N PRO A 79 45.64 17.78 4.02
CA PRO A 79 46.21 18.21 2.74
C PRO A 79 46.94 17.01 2.13
N PHE A 80 46.20 16.09 1.52
CA PHE A 80 46.73 15.02 0.67
C PHE A 80 45.77 14.72 -0.48
#